data_AF-A0A7C1Y5L4-F1
#
_entry.id   AF-A0A7C1Y5L4-F1
#
_cell.length_a   1.000
_cell.length_b   1.000
_cell.length_c   1.000
_cell.angle_alpha   90.00
_cell.angle_beta   90.00
_cell.angle_gamma   90.00
#
_symmetry.space_group_name_H-M   'P 1'
#
loop_
_entity.id
_entity.type
_entity.pdbx_description
1 polymer ?
#
loop_
_entity_poly.entity_id
_entity_poly.type
_entity_poly.pdbx_seq_one_letter_code
_entity_poly.pdbx_strand_id
1 'polypeptide(L)'
;MFLWFIGLSLVMMWFVFRDPAIDHRLVVLGALLPDLVDAPFGHAAVAHTLLGAVVLLYGVMAVTVRRRRLRRRLLALPIGVFFHLVLDPIWTVTSVFWWPVQGLAFGDHPIPAFDRPLSVGIAMEIVGALSLVWVWYRFGLNDPGRRSIFLRTGRLDRALTEPGHQPPSC
;
A
#
# COMPACT_ATOMS: atom_id res chain seq x y z
N MET A 1 8.86 -10.42 -0.62
CA MET A 1 8.90 -9.00 -1.05
C MET A 1 8.24 -8.08 -0.01
N PHE A 2 8.43 -8.31 1.29
CA PHE A 2 7.69 -7.56 2.32
C PHE A 2 8.22 -6.14 2.48
N LEU A 3 9.53 -5.95 2.64
CA LEU A 3 10.10 -4.62 2.87
C LEU A 3 9.97 -3.74 1.63
N TRP A 4 10.03 -4.34 0.44
CA TRP A 4 9.77 -3.66 -0.83
C TRP A 4 8.39 -2.99 -0.83
N PHE A 5 7.32 -3.75 -0.61
CA PHE A 5 5.96 -3.21 -0.64
C PHE A 5 5.72 -2.21 0.50
N ILE A 6 6.21 -2.49 1.71
CA ILE A 6 6.03 -1.58 2.86
C ILE A 6 6.79 -0.27 2.62
N GLY A 7 8.06 -0.35 2.22
CA GLY A 7 8.91 0.82 2.01
C GLY A 7 8.42 1.70 0.86
N LEU A 8 8.21 1.10 -0.31
CA LEU A 8 7.81 1.86 -1.49
C LEU A 8 6.38 2.37 -1.42
N SER A 9 5.44 1.66 -0.79
CA SER A 9 4.08 2.20 -0.60
C SER A 9 4.07 3.46 0.26
N LEU A 10 4.92 3.53 1.30
CA LEU A 10 5.08 4.73 2.12
C LEU A 10 5.76 5.88 1.34
N VAL A 11 6.77 5.56 0.53
CA VAL A 11 7.41 6.53 -0.35
C VAL A 11 6.43 7.06 -1.39
N MET A 12 5.68 6.19 -2.08
CA MET A 12 4.65 6.60 -3.04
C MET A 12 3.56 7.43 -2.37
N MET A 13 3.10 7.06 -1.18
CA MET A 13 2.14 7.86 -0.41
C MET A 13 2.68 9.27 -0.15
N TRP A 14 3.94 9.37 0.27
CA TRP A 14 4.60 10.66 0.49
C TRP A 14 4.70 11.50 -0.79
N PHE A 15 5.05 10.92 -1.93
CA PHE A 15 5.22 11.68 -3.18
C PHE A 15 3.90 12.02 -3.88
N VAL A 16 2.93 11.10 -3.88
CA VAL A 16 1.69 11.21 -4.65
C VAL A 16 0.64 12.04 -3.92
N PHE A 17 0.41 11.77 -2.62
CA PHE A 17 -0.68 12.41 -1.88
C PHE A 17 -0.22 13.54 -0.98
N ARG A 18 0.97 13.44 -0.38
CA ARG A 18 1.50 14.42 0.60
C ARG A 18 0.51 14.79 1.71
N ASP A 19 -0.41 13.89 2.10
CA ASP A 19 -1.41 14.16 3.13
C ASP A 19 -1.06 13.44 4.45
N PRO A 20 -0.64 14.17 5.50
CA PRO A 20 -0.26 13.58 6.78
C PRO A 20 -1.47 12.99 7.54
N ALA A 21 -2.70 13.35 7.17
CA ALA A 21 -3.92 12.88 7.83
C ALA A 21 -4.37 11.49 7.34
N ILE A 22 -3.82 11.01 6.23
CA ILE A 22 -4.05 9.65 5.73
C ILE A 22 -3.39 8.66 6.69
N ASP A 23 -4.10 7.58 6.97
CA ASP A 23 -3.59 6.50 7.81
C ASP A 23 -2.65 5.62 6.99
N HIS A 24 -1.35 5.83 7.17
CA HIS A 24 -0.28 5.15 6.43
C HIS A 24 -0.26 3.65 6.72
N ARG A 25 -0.81 3.21 7.87
CA ARG A 25 -0.89 1.78 8.20
C ARG A 25 -1.88 1.07 7.31
N LEU A 26 -3.03 1.71 7.04
CA LEU A 26 -4.04 1.16 6.15
C LEU A 26 -3.54 1.09 4.71
N VAL A 27 -2.65 2.01 4.30
CA VAL A 27 -1.97 1.94 3.00
C VAL A 27 -1.06 0.73 2.95
N VAL A 28 -0.22 0.55 3.96
CA VAL A 28 0.69 -0.61 4.04
C VAL A 28 -0.10 -1.92 4.10
N LEU A 29 -1.18 -1.97 4.88
CA LEU A 29 -2.07 -3.13 4.94
C LEU A 29 -2.70 -3.40 3.57
N GLY A 30 -3.18 -2.36 2.88
CA GLY A 30 -3.71 -2.48 1.52
C GLY A 30 -2.65 -2.96 0.53
N ALA A 31 -1.40 -2.51 0.67
CA ALA A 31 -0.30 -2.94 -0.18
C ALA A 31 0.09 -4.40 0.05
N LEU A 32 -0.07 -4.93 1.27
CA LEU A 32 0.21 -6.35 1.57
C LEU A 32 -1.00 -7.27 1.33
N LEU A 33 -2.18 -6.69 1.12
CA LEU A 33 -3.44 -7.43 1.06
C LEU A 33 -3.50 -8.41 -0.11
N PRO A 34 -3.09 -8.06 -1.35
CA PRO A 34 -3.20 -8.98 -2.48
C PRO A 34 -2.37 -10.25 -2.30
N ASP A 35 -1.14 -10.11 -1.81
CA ASP A 35 -0.28 -11.27 -1.50
C ASP A 35 -0.90 -12.15 -0.41
N LEU A 36 -1.47 -11.56 0.63
CA LEU A 36 -2.07 -12.31 1.73
C LEU A 36 -3.36 -13.04 1.33
N VAL A 37 -4.16 -12.43 0.45
CA VAL A 37 -5.43 -13.00 -0.04
C VAL A 37 -5.18 -14.10 -1.06
N ASP A 38 -4.18 -13.95 -1.92
CA ASP A 38 -3.89 -14.91 -2.99
C ASP A 38 -2.92 -16.03 -2.55
N ALA A 39 -2.21 -15.86 -1.43
CA ALA A 39 -1.30 -16.88 -0.87
C ALA A 39 -1.95 -18.28 -0.65
N PRO A 40 -3.19 -18.41 -0.14
CA PRO A 40 -3.85 -19.71 0.01
C PRO A 40 -4.17 -20.40 -1.32
N PHE A 41 -4.31 -19.64 -2.40
CA PHE A 41 -4.64 -20.17 -3.74
C PHE A 41 -3.37 -20.60 -4.50
N GLY A 42 -2.20 -20.10 -4.11
CA GLY A 42 -0.92 -20.47 -4.71
C GLY A 42 -0.67 -19.90 -6.11
N HIS A 43 -1.59 -19.09 -6.64
CA HIS A 43 -1.50 -18.42 -7.93
C HIS A 43 -2.07 -17.00 -7.83
N ALA A 44 -1.72 -16.12 -8.77
CA ALA A 44 -2.33 -14.79 -8.84
C ALA A 44 -3.83 -14.95 -9.17
N ALA A 45 -4.70 -14.46 -8.30
CA ALA A 45 -6.14 -14.61 -8.39
C ALA A 45 -6.83 -13.23 -8.40
N VAL A 46 -8.05 -13.15 -7.88
CA VAL A 46 -8.89 -11.93 -7.95
C VAL A 46 -8.19 -10.72 -7.32
N ALA A 47 -7.37 -10.90 -6.27
CA ALA A 47 -6.77 -9.77 -5.56
C ALA A 47 -5.67 -9.05 -6.37
N HIS A 48 -5.06 -9.72 -7.34
CA HIS A 48 -4.09 -9.17 -8.29
C HIS A 48 -4.71 -8.62 -9.59
N THR A 49 -6.05 -8.58 -9.67
CA THR A 49 -6.75 -8.03 -10.85
C THR A 49 -7.08 -6.54 -10.66
N LEU A 50 -7.12 -5.79 -11.76
CA LEU A 50 -7.60 -4.40 -11.73
C LEU A 50 -9.05 -4.33 -11.23
N LEU A 51 -9.88 -5.29 -11.67
CA LEU A 51 -11.27 -5.37 -11.25
C LEU A 51 -11.40 -5.57 -9.74
N GLY A 52 -10.59 -6.43 -9.13
CA GLY A 52 -10.57 -6.67 -7.69
C GLY A 52 -10.28 -5.39 -6.90
N ALA A 53 -9.29 -4.60 -7.33
CA ALA A 53 -8.99 -3.30 -6.72
C ALA A 53 -10.15 -2.30 -6.87
N VAL A 54 -10.80 -2.25 -8.04
CA VAL A 54 -11.98 -1.39 -8.28
C VAL A 54 -13.18 -1.82 -7.46
N VAL A 55 -13.46 -3.12 -7.36
CA VAL A 55 -14.54 -3.69 -6.54
C VAL A 55 -14.30 -3.38 -5.06
N LEU A 56 -13.06 -3.51 -4.59
CA LEU A 56 -12.69 -3.15 -3.23
C LEU A 56 -12.92 -1.65 -2.97
N LEU A 57 -12.51 -0.79 -3.89
CA LEU A 57 -12.78 0.65 -3.81
C LEU A 57 -14.29 0.93 -3.74
N TYR A 58 -15.07 0.29 -4.62
CA TYR A 58 -16.52 0.46 -4.64
C TYR A 58 -17.18 -0.05 -3.36
N GLY A 59 -16.73 -1.20 -2.84
CA GLY A 59 -17.17 -1.76 -1.56
C GLY A 59 -16.88 -0.81 -0.39
N VAL A 60 -15.69 -0.20 -0.35
CA VAL A 60 -15.36 0.84 0.63
C VAL A 60 -16.30 2.04 0.49
N MET A 61 -16.58 2.50 -0.73
CA MET A 61 -17.51 3.62 -0.95
C MET A 61 -18.94 3.28 -0.51
N ALA A 62 -19.42 2.07 -0.79
CA ALA A 62 -20.76 1.60 -0.43
C ALA A 62 -20.93 1.45 1.09
N VAL A 63 -19.97 0.84 1.78
CA VAL A 63 -20.02 0.66 3.24
C VAL A 63 -19.90 2.00 4.00
N THR A 64 -19.25 2.99 3.39
CA THR A 64 -19.00 4.29 4.03
C THR A 64 -19.97 5.39 3.63
N VAL A 65 -21.11 5.04 3.03
CA VAL A 65 -22.19 5.98 2.70
C VAL A 65 -22.56 6.81 3.94
N ARG A 66 -22.58 8.14 3.77
CA ARG A 66 -22.81 9.15 4.83
C ARG A 66 -21.77 9.20 5.96
N ARG A 67 -20.74 8.34 5.99
CA ARG A 67 -19.68 8.32 7.01
C ARG A 67 -18.38 8.94 6.51
N ARG A 68 -18.37 10.26 6.28
CA ARG A 68 -17.24 11.00 5.66
C ARG A 68 -15.87 10.74 6.32
N ARG A 69 -15.82 10.68 7.66
CA ARG A 69 -14.56 10.41 8.40
C ARG A 69 -14.05 8.98 8.20
N LEU A 70 -14.95 8.00 8.23
CA LEU A 70 -14.61 6.59 8.01
C LEU A 70 -14.19 6.36 6.55
N ARG A 71 -14.90 6.97 5.60
CA ARG A 71 -14.55 6.94 4.17
C ARG A 71 -13.12 7.39 3.94
N ARG A 72 -12.72 8.55 4.46
CA ARG A 72 -11.34 9.05 4.34
C ARG A 72 -10.30 8.09 4.90
N ARG A 73 -10.61 7.37 6.00
CA ARG A 73 -9.70 6.37 6.56
C ARG A 73 -9.64 5.12 5.68
N LEU A 74 -10.78 4.53 5.35
CA LEU A 74 -10.84 3.26 4.60
C LEU A 74 -10.36 3.39 3.15
N LEU A 75 -10.41 4.58 2.55
CA LEU A 75 -9.86 4.81 1.21
C LEU A 75 -8.35 4.56 1.12
N ALA A 76 -7.63 4.64 2.24
CA ALA A 76 -6.20 4.29 2.29
C ALA A 76 -5.95 2.84 1.87
N LEU A 77 -6.91 1.94 2.10
CA LEU A 77 -6.77 0.51 1.82
C LEU A 77 -6.84 0.20 0.31
N PRO A 78 -7.86 0.64 -0.45
CA PRO A 78 -7.82 0.56 -1.92
C PRO A 78 -6.62 1.25 -2.54
N ILE A 79 -6.19 2.40 -2.00
CA ILE A 79 -4.98 3.09 -2.46
C ILE A 79 -3.75 2.19 -2.33
N GLY A 80 -3.60 1.51 -1.18
CA GLY A 80 -2.54 0.53 -0.97
C GLY A 80 -2.57 -0.61 -1.98
N VAL A 81 -3.76 -1.15 -2.27
CA VAL A 81 -3.92 -2.21 -3.27
C VAL A 81 -3.52 -1.74 -4.67
N PHE A 82 -3.91 -0.52 -5.08
CA PHE A 82 -3.46 0.03 -6.36
C PHE A 82 -1.93 0.19 -6.41
N PHE A 83 -1.30 0.62 -5.31
CA PHE A 83 0.16 0.66 -5.23
C PHE A 83 0.77 -0.74 -5.36
N HIS A 84 0.18 -1.77 -4.74
CA HIS A 84 0.63 -3.15 -4.92
C HIS A 84 0.64 -3.57 -6.38
N LEU A 85 -0.46 -3.35 -7.11
CA LEU A 85 -0.55 -3.73 -8.54
C LEU A 85 0.53 -3.05 -9.39
N VAL A 86 0.90 -1.82 -9.05
CA VAL A 86 1.97 -1.09 -9.74
C VAL A 86 3.35 -1.62 -9.36
N LEU A 87 3.56 -1.91 -8.07
CA LEU A 87 4.84 -2.37 -7.50
C LEU A 87 5.16 -3.84 -7.79
N ASP A 88 4.16 -4.68 -8.02
CA ASP A 88 4.29 -6.11 -8.37
C ASP A 88 4.41 -6.36 -9.89
N PRO A 89 4.73 -5.31 -10.66
CA PRO A 89 4.27 -5.07 -12.05
C PRO A 89 3.32 -6.13 -12.67
N ILE A 90 2.22 -6.44 -12.01
CA ILE A 90 1.22 -7.42 -12.50
C ILE A 90 0.55 -6.96 -13.79
N TRP A 91 0.57 -5.65 -14.07
CA TRP A 91 0.13 -5.06 -15.33
C TRP A 91 0.89 -5.57 -16.57
N THR A 92 2.06 -6.20 -16.40
CA THR A 92 2.77 -6.89 -17.49
C THR A 92 2.13 -8.24 -17.86
N VAL A 93 1.40 -8.86 -16.92
CA VAL A 93 0.64 -10.10 -17.11
C VAL A 93 -0.81 -9.73 -17.42
N THR A 94 -1.06 -9.33 -18.67
CA THR A 94 -2.35 -8.76 -19.09
C THR A 94 -3.54 -9.70 -18.89
N SER A 95 -3.33 -11.02 -18.96
CA SER A 95 -4.36 -12.05 -18.73
C SER A 95 -4.94 -11.98 -17.31
N VAL A 96 -4.08 -11.79 -16.30
CA VAL A 96 -4.49 -11.65 -14.90
C VAL A 96 -4.98 -10.23 -14.62
N PHE A 97 -4.24 -9.21 -15.08
CA PHE A 97 -4.57 -7.81 -14.79
C PHE A 97 -5.97 -7.41 -15.30
N TRP A 98 -6.34 -7.85 -16.51
CA TRP A 98 -7.62 -7.54 -17.16
C TRP A 98 -8.71 -8.60 -16.95
N TRP A 99 -8.49 -9.59 -16.09
CA TRP A 99 -9.54 -10.55 -15.75
C TRP A 99 -10.80 -9.79 -15.27
N PRO A 100 -12.01 -10.14 -15.75
CA PRO A 100 -12.40 -11.29 -16.58
C PRO A 100 -12.49 -11.02 -18.10
N VAL A 101 -12.05 -9.86 -18.59
CA VAL A 101 -12.25 -9.42 -19.98
C VAL A 101 -11.57 -10.36 -20.98
N GLN A 102 -10.43 -10.95 -20.61
CA GLN A 102 -9.62 -11.82 -21.47
C GLN A 102 -9.89 -13.32 -21.26
N GLY A 103 -10.83 -13.67 -20.39
CA GLY A 103 -11.14 -15.05 -20.02
C GLY A 103 -11.48 -15.18 -18.54
N LEU A 104 -12.20 -16.25 -18.19
CA LEU A 104 -12.59 -16.53 -16.80
C LEU A 104 -11.57 -17.40 -16.05
N ALA A 105 -10.66 -18.06 -16.77
CA ALA A 105 -9.60 -18.83 -16.17
C ALA A 105 -8.45 -17.91 -15.72
N PHE A 106 -8.17 -17.90 -14.42
CA PHE A 106 -6.85 -17.56 -13.92
C PHE A 106 -5.95 -18.71 -14.36
N GLY A 107 -5.17 -18.56 -15.42
CA GLY A 107 -4.23 -19.62 -15.83
C GLY A 107 -3.27 -19.96 -14.67
N ASP A 108 -2.43 -20.99 -14.85
CA ASP A 108 -1.36 -21.35 -13.90
C ASP A 108 -0.23 -20.30 -13.92
N HIS A 109 -0.56 -19.04 -13.68
CA HIS A 109 0.38 -17.94 -13.60
C HIS A 109 0.87 -17.84 -12.15
N PRO A 110 2.14 -18.17 -11.88
CA PRO A 110 2.70 -18.02 -10.56
C PRO A 110 2.64 -16.54 -10.15
N ILE A 111 2.48 -16.31 -8.85
CA ILE A 111 2.47 -14.96 -8.28
C ILE A 111 3.80 -14.29 -8.66
N PRO A 112 3.80 -13.11 -9.33
CA PRO A 112 5.03 -12.48 -9.84
C PRO A 112 6.07 -12.16 -8.77
N ALA A 113 5.65 -12.01 -7.51
CA ALA A 113 6.55 -11.85 -6.37
C ALA A 113 7.39 -13.11 -6.08
N PHE A 114 6.91 -14.31 -6.44
CA PHE A 114 7.55 -15.60 -6.16
C PHE A 114 8.23 -16.24 -7.38
N ASP A 115 7.93 -15.78 -8.59
CA ASP A 115 8.52 -16.31 -9.84
C ASP A 115 9.84 -15.61 -10.24
N ARG A 116 10.33 -14.68 -9.41
CA ARG A 116 11.55 -13.92 -9.70
C ARG A 116 12.81 -14.66 -9.26
N PRO A 117 13.94 -14.48 -9.98
CA PRO A 117 15.23 -14.94 -9.51
C PRO A 117 15.51 -14.40 -8.11
N LEU A 118 16.03 -15.24 -7.22
CA LEU A 118 16.31 -14.89 -5.82
C LEU A 118 17.14 -13.60 -5.69
N SER A 119 18.08 -13.36 -6.61
CA SER A 119 18.90 -12.14 -6.67
C SER A 119 18.08 -10.87 -6.88
N VAL A 120 17.10 -10.90 -7.79
CA VAL A 120 16.17 -9.78 -8.03
C VAL A 120 15.32 -9.54 -6.80
N GLY A 121 14.87 -10.62 -6.15
CA GLY A 121 14.10 -10.52 -4.93
C GLY A 121 14.85 -9.88 -3.76
N ILE A 122 16.09 -10.31 -3.54
CA ILE A 122 16.97 -9.70 -2.54
C ILE A 122 17.23 -8.22 -2.85
N ALA A 123 17.49 -7.88 -4.12
CA ALA A 123 17.68 -6.50 -4.54
C ALA A 123 16.45 -5.63 -4.24
N MET A 124 15.24 -6.13 -4.50
CA MET A 124 14.00 -5.45 -4.14
C MET A 124 13.85 -5.29 -2.63
N GLU A 125 14.10 -6.33 -1.83
CA GLU A 125 14.05 -6.22 -0.37
C GLU A 125 15.06 -5.17 0.16
N ILE A 126 16.26 -5.09 -0.43
CA ILE A 126 17.25 -4.06 -0.10
C ILE A 126 16.72 -2.66 -0.42
N VAL A 127 16.13 -2.46 -1.60
CA VAL A 127 15.52 -1.17 -1.96
C VAL A 127 14.37 -0.83 -1.02
N GLY A 128 13.56 -1.81 -0.62
CA GLY A 128 12.53 -1.66 0.39
C GLY A 128 13.08 -1.21 1.74
N ALA A 129 14.16 -1.85 2.21
CA ALA A 129 14.84 -1.49 3.45
C ALA A 129 15.43 -0.07 3.39
N LEU A 130 16.09 0.29 2.29
CA LEU A 130 16.61 1.64 2.07
C LEU A 130 15.49 2.69 2.06
N SER A 131 14.36 2.36 1.42
CA SER A 131 13.16 3.20 1.41
C SER A 131 12.61 3.40 2.82
N LEU A 132 12.58 2.35 3.65
CA LEU A 132 12.15 2.46 5.04
C LEU A 132 13.09 3.31 5.89
N VAL A 133 14.40 3.17 5.70
CA VAL A 133 15.40 4.01 6.36
C VAL A 133 15.20 5.47 5.95
N TRP A 134 14.99 5.75 4.67
CA TRP A 134 14.71 7.09 4.18
C TRP A 134 13.43 7.67 4.78
N VAL A 135 12.34 6.89 4.78
CA VAL A 135 11.06 7.27 5.40
C VAL A 135 11.24 7.54 6.90
N TRP A 136 12.01 6.71 7.59
CA TRP A 136 12.30 6.86 9.01
C TRP A 136 12.94 8.21 9.35
N TYR A 137 13.98 8.58 8.61
CA TYR A 137 14.62 9.88 8.74
C TYR A 137 13.68 11.02 8.32
N ARG A 138 12.96 10.85 7.21
CA ARG A 138 12.09 11.90 6.66
C ARG A 138 10.93 12.24 7.59
N PHE A 139 10.35 11.24 8.25
CA PHE A 139 9.24 11.40 9.19
C PHE A 139 9.71 11.77 10.60
N GLY A 140 11.03 11.83 10.84
CA GLY A 140 11.59 12.18 12.14
C GLY A 140 11.19 11.17 13.23
N LEU A 141 11.08 9.88 12.88
CA LEU A 141 10.68 8.81 13.83
C LEU A 141 11.75 8.50 14.88
N ASN A 142 12.90 9.18 14.82
CA ASN A 142 13.87 9.23 15.92
C ASN A 142 13.29 9.91 17.18
N ASP A 143 12.31 10.80 17.03
CA ASP A 143 11.60 11.39 18.15
C ASP A 143 10.57 10.37 18.70
N PRO A 144 10.68 9.96 19.99
CA PRO A 144 9.74 9.04 20.62
C PRO A 144 8.28 9.53 20.56
N GLY A 145 8.06 10.85 20.63
CA GLY A 145 6.74 11.47 20.55
C GLY A 145 6.09 11.21 19.19
N ARG A 146 6.79 11.58 18.11
CA ARG A 146 6.34 11.34 16.72
C ARG A 146 6.16 9.86 16.42
N ARG A 147 7.09 9.01 16.90
CA ARG A 147 6.98 7.56 16.77
C ARG A 147 5.74 7.01 17.44
N SER A 148 5.42 7.46 18.66
CA SER A 148 4.23 6.99 19.39
C SER A 148 2.93 7.40 18.68
N ILE A 149 2.88 8.61 18.11
CA ILE A 149 1.72 9.12 17.37
C ILE A 149 1.53 8.30 16.09
N PHE A 150 2.61 8.07 15.33
CA PHE A 150 2.57 7.23 14.13
C PHE A 150 2.18 5.79 14.46
N LEU A 151 2.70 5.22 15.55
CA LEU A 151 2.40 3.86 16.01
C LEU A 151 1.03 3.70 16.68
N ARG A 152 0.31 4.77 17.01
CA ARG A 152 -1.07 4.69 17.50
C ARG A 152 -2.08 5.02 16.42
N THR A 153 -1.80 6.06 15.63
CA THR A 153 -2.79 6.67 14.74
C THR A 153 -2.52 6.44 13.26
N GLY A 154 -1.32 5.98 12.89
CA GLY A 154 -0.88 5.84 11.50
C GLY A 154 -0.74 7.16 10.74
N ARG A 155 -0.80 8.29 11.45
CA ARG A 155 -0.74 9.62 10.87
C ARG A 155 0.61 10.24 11.14
N LEU A 156 1.01 11.13 10.24
CA LEU A 156 2.21 11.93 10.39
C LEU A 156 1.89 13.23 11.11
N ASP A 157 2.90 13.75 11.81
CA ASP A 157 2.83 15.09 12.38
C ASP A 157 2.65 16.11 11.25
N ARG A 158 1.64 16.98 11.36
CA ARG A 158 1.34 17.98 10.33
C ARG A 158 2.50 18.95 10.11
N ALA A 159 3.31 19.17 11.14
CA ALA A 159 4.50 20.01 11.05
C ALA A 159 5.53 19.51 10.00
N LEU A 160 5.46 18.24 9.58
CA LEU A 160 6.35 17.67 8.55
C LEU A 160 5.93 18.05 7.12
N THR A 161 4.65 18.36 6.90
CA THR A 161 4.09 18.72 5.59
C THR A 161 3.81 20.22 5.49
N GLU A 162 3.49 20.87 6.61
CA GLU A 162 3.25 22.31 6.73
C GLU A 162 4.28 22.92 7.71
N PRO A 163 5.44 23.40 7.22
CA PRO A 163 6.42 24.07 8.07
C PRO A 163 5.86 25.42 8.56
N GLY A 164 5.16 25.40 9.69
CA GLY A 164 4.49 26.55 10.29
C GLY A 164 3.38 26.20 11.28
N HIS A 165 2.86 24.97 11.25
CA HIS A 165 1.86 24.52 12.22
C HIS A 165 2.52 24.06 13.53
N GLN A 166 2.65 24.96 14.49
CA GLN A 166 2.97 24.57 15.87
C GLN A 166 1.75 23.90 16.51
N PRO A 167 1.89 22.72 17.14
CA PRO A 167 0.81 22.15 17.94
C PRO A 167 0.46 23.14 19.06
N PRO A 168 -0.82 23.22 19.49
CA PRO A 168 -1.19 24.10 20.59
C PRO A 168 -0.37 23.73 21.82
N SER A 169 0.33 24.73 22.38
CA SER A 169 0.96 24.63 23.69
C SER A 169 -0.14 24.34 24.72
N CYS A 170 -0.07 23.18 25.37
CA CYS A 170 -0.88 22.88 26.55
C CYS A 170 -0.54 23.82 27.70
#